data_AF-A0A0G4IIA3-F1
#
_entry.id   AF-A0A0G4IIA3-F1
#
_cell.length_a   1.000
_cell.length_b   1.000
_cell.length_c   1.000
_cell.angle_alpha   90.00
_cell.angle_beta   90.00
_cell.angle_gamma   90.00
#
_symmetry.space_group_name_H-M   'P 1'
#
loop_
_entity.id
_entity.type
_entity.pdbx_description
1 polymer ?
#
loop_
_entity_poly.entity_id
_entity_poly.type
_entity_poly.pdbx_seq_one_letter_code
_entity_poly.pdbx_strand_id
1 'polypeptide(L)'
;MAPIPVWVDDDVSGNARDECVHVCIRVRPSSAPGSCVRVRHGQEIQLLGDGIALPGSPVHGESAPLVENEKHLFTFDSVLDEATTQEEVYERTCRSIIDKFFDGYNTSVLVYGQTGSGKTFTVTGAGRDRHPGIAYRAAQHVEQWLTRPDASQFETVVLVSLMEIYNDTLIDLLLESPTMAKDKDAAGKLRIREDPVLGVFVNGLTRVPVETSSDIVALIEKGSTRRHIAATSMNEFSSRSHSVLTITIHQRHLDDEEGFQAKRSELNIVDLAGSERQSATKATGHRLREGAKINASLSALGLVIKNLVEGSTHVPFRNSALTRLLQNSLGGNARTLLIACISPTASCVSESLSTLRFAARAKLIQNRPRVYADPKMARIAQVGHVCLVPPAWSP
;
A
#
# COMPACT_ATOMS: atom_id res chain seq x y z
N MET A 1 -36.52 3.17 -17.02
CA MET A 1 -35.71 3.23 -15.77
C MET A 1 -34.26 3.17 -16.19
N ALA A 2 -33.43 4.14 -15.79
CA ALA A 2 -31.99 4.06 -16.05
C ALA A 2 -31.42 2.87 -15.24
N PRO A 3 -30.57 2.02 -15.84
CA PRO A 3 -29.98 0.90 -15.12
C PRO A 3 -29.12 1.41 -13.95
N ILE A 4 -29.17 0.67 -12.84
CA ILE A 4 -28.49 0.97 -11.57
C ILE A 4 -27.08 0.35 -11.65
N PRO A 5 -26.02 0.99 -11.11
CA PRO A 5 -24.70 0.37 -11.02
C PRO A 5 -24.79 -1.01 -10.35
N VAL A 6 -24.18 -2.04 -10.95
CA VAL A 6 -24.25 -3.41 -10.44
C VAL A 6 -22.84 -3.91 -10.17
N TRP A 7 -22.62 -4.41 -8.95
CA TRP A 7 -21.43 -5.20 -8.68
C TRP A 7 -21.64 -6.61 -9.24
N VAL A 8 -20.73 -7.04 -10.10
CA VAL A 8 -20.76 -8.41 -10.61
C VAL A 8 -19.85 -9.25 -9.71
N ASP A 9 -20.46 -10.24 -9.06
CA ASP A 9 -19.72 -11.32 -8.39
C ASP A 9 -19.28 -12.31 -9.50
N ASP A 10 -18.18 -12.01 -10.19
CA ASP A 10 -17.66 -12.87 -11.27
C ASP A 10 -17.04 -14.20 -10.76
N ASP A 11 -16.95 -14.39 -9.44
CA ASP A 11 -16.32 -15.55 -8.83
C ASP A 11 -17.34 -16.62 -8.43
N VAL A 12 -17.80 -17.41 -9.40
CA VAL A 12 -18.57 -18.66 -9.17
C VAL A 12 -17.66 -19.76 -8.59
N SER A 13 -16.35 -19.51 -8.44
CA SER A 13 -15.41 -20.39 -7.73
C SER A 13 -15.16 -19.90 -6.31
N GLY A 14 -16.11 -20.13 -5.40
CA GLY A 14 -16.05 -19.76 -3.99
C GLY A 14 -14.86 -20.36 -3.22
N ASN A 15 -13.67 -19.78 -3.39
CA ASN A 15 -12.49 -20.10 -2.61
C ASN A 15 -12.31 -19.00 -1.56
N ALA A 16 -12.67 -19.27 -0.30
CA ALA A 16 -12.59 -18.30 0.79
C ALA A 16 -11.19 -17.67 1.00
N ARG A 17 -10.12 -18.28 0.44
CA ARG A 17 -8.76 -17.72 0.45
C ARG A 17 -8.59 -16.48 -0.43
N ASP A 18 -9.38 -16.38 -1.49
CA ASP A 18 -9.31 -15.31 -2.48
C ASP A 18 -9.89 -13.99 -1.92
N GLU A 19 -10.71 -14.09 -0.89
CA GLU A 19 -11.29 -12.99 -0.14
C GLU A 19 -10.40 -12.50 1.01
N CYS A 20 -9.40 -13.28 1.45
CA CYS A 20 -8.54 -12.88 2.56
C CYS A 20 -7.40 -11.93 2.12
N VAL A 21 -6.96 -11.08 3.06
CA VAL A 21 -5.72 -10.32 2.89
C VAL A 21 -4.54 -11.29 2.79
N HIS A 22 -3.85 -11.27 1.66
CA HIS A 22 -2.64 -12.05 1.45
C HIS A 22 -1.47 -11.40 2.16
N VAL A 23 -0.63 -12.19 2.82
CA VAL A 23 0.49 -11.68 3.61
C VAL A 23 1.81 -12.30 3.17
N CYS A 24 2.72 -11.42 2.77
CA CYS A 24 4.10 -11.75 2.45
C CYS A 24 5.05 -11.15 3.50
N ILE A 25 5.97 -11.94 4.03
CA ILE A 25 7.10 -11.41 4.81
C ILE A 25 8.28 -11.19 3.89
N ARG A 26 8.94 -10.03 3.99
CA ARG A 26 10.19 -9.75 3.29
C ARG A 26 11.30 -9.48 4.29
N VAL A 27 12.32 -10.35 4.29
CA VAL A 27 13.53 -10.16 5.08
C VAL A 27 14.54 -9.38 4.23
N ARG A 28 14.97 -8.20 4.68
CA ARG A 28 16.02 -7.46 3.97
C ARG A 28 17.38 -8.17 4.11
N PRO A 29 18.33 -7.97 3.19
CA PRO A 29 19.70 -8.44 3.37
C PRO A 29 20.32 -7.98 4.70
N SER A 30 20.97 -8.89 5.42
CA SER A 30 21.76 -8.53 6.61
C SER A 30 23.03 -7.79 6.20
N SER A 31 23.31 -6.70 6.92
CA SER A 31 24.56 -5.95 6.83
C SER A 31 25.61 -6.44 7.83
N ALA A 32 25.28 -7.41 8.69
CA ALA A 32 26.12 -7.90 9.77
C ALA A 32 26.16 -9.44 9.81
N PRO A 33 27.23 -10.06 10.32
CA PRO A 33 27.30 -11.51 10.50
C PRO A 33 26.24 -11.98 11.49
N GLY A 34 25.47 -12.99 11.09
CA GLY A 34 24.46 -13.64 11.92
C GLY A 34 23.07 -13.03 11.78
N SER A 35 22.17 -13.82 11.20
CA SER A 35 20.75 -13.50 11.05
C SER A 35 19.97 -14.05 12.24
N CYS A 36 19.14 -13.23 12.88
CA CYS A 36 18.17 -13.69 13.89
C CYS A 36 16.91 -14.31 13.26
N VAL A 37 16.84 -14.38 11.93
CA VAL A 37 15.72 -14.90 11.17
C VAL A 37 16.13 -16.17 10.44
N ARG A 38 15.25 -17.17 10.42
CA ARG A 38 15.38 -18.35 9.57
C ARG A 38 14.11 -18.54 8.77
N VAL A 39 14.26 -18.66 7.45
CA VAL A 39 13.17 -18.95 6.52
C VAL A 39 13.21 -20.43 6.17
N ARG A 40 12.04 -21.09 6.17
CA ARG A 40 11.91 -22.50 5.79
C ARG A 40 10.78 -22.66 4.78
N HIS A 41 11.05 -23.39 3.70
CA HIS A 41 10.09 -23.74 2.65
C HIS A 41 9.34 -22.53 2.04
N GLY A 42 9.90 -21.31 2.14
CA GLY A 42 9.29 -20.09 1.60
C GLY A 42 7.97 -19.66 2.26
N GLN A 43 7.58 -20.24 3.39
CA GLN A 43 6.30 -19.94 4.07
C GLN A 43 6.42 -19.87 5.59
N GLU A 44 7.38 -20.57 6.17
CA GLU A 44 7.65 -20.55 7.60
C GLU A 44 8.79 -19.59 7.91
N ILE A 45 8.61 -18.81 8.97
CA ILE A 45 9.63 -17.93 9.50
C ILE A 45 9.82 -18.16 11.00
N GLN A 46 11.07 -18.34 11.40
CA GLN A 46 11.49 -18.44 12.78
C GLN A 46 12.30 -17.19 13.14
N LEU A 47 11.85 -16.47 14.18
CA LEU A 47 12.59 -15.39 14.80
C LEU A 47 13.22 -15.88 16.10
N LEU A 48 14.52 -15.67 16.24
CA LEU A 48 15.31 -15.98 17.44
C LEU A 48 15.14 -14.82 18.43
N GLY A 49 14.75 -15.12 19.67
CA GLY A 49 14.58 -14.14 20.74
C GLY A 49 15.91 -13.54 21.23
N ASP A 50 15.80 -12.53 22.11
CA ASP A 50 16.94 -11.88 22.75
C ASP A 50 17.73 -12.91 23.58
N GLY A 51 19.05 -13.00 23.37
CA GLY A 51 19.94 -13.90 24.12
C GLY A 51 20.53 -15.09 23.35
N ILE A 52 20.19 -15.27 22.07
CA ILE A 52 20.86 -16.30 21.25
C ILE A 52 22.17 -15.73 20.69
N ALA A 53 23.31 -16.28 21.12
CA ALA A 53 24.57 -16.07 20.43
C ALA A 53 24.42 -16.53 18.98
N LEU A 54 24.50 -15.60 18.04
CA LEU A 54 24.52 -15.92 16.62
C LEU A 54 25.72 -16.84 16.35
N PRO A 55 25.58 -17.93 15.57
CA PRO A 55 26.71 -18.79 15.26
C PRO A 55 27.84 -17.94 14.64
N GLY A 56 28.97 -17.82 15.34
CA GLY A 56 30.11 -17.01 14.93
C GLY A 56 30.51 -15.83 15.83
N SER A 57 29.80 -15.54 16.92
CA SER A 57 30.29 -14.57 17.93
C SER A 57 31.27 -15.20 18.93
N PRO A 58 32.47 -14.61 19.17
CA PRO A 58 33.39 -15.10 20.20
C PRO A 58 32.80 -14.83 21.59
N VAL A 59 32.46 -15.89 22.31
CA VAL A 59 32.06 -15.83 23.72
C VAL A 59 33.32 -15.66 24.56
N HIS A 60 33.63 -14.44 24.96
CA HIS A 60 34.62 -14.19 26.01
C HIS A 60 33.93 -13.86 27.33
N GLY A 61 34.05 -14.78 28.28
CA GLY A 61 34.17 -14.48 29.70
C GLY A 61 32.89 -14.28 30.50
N GLU A 62 32.67 -15.23 31.41
CA GLU A 62 31.87 -15.17 32.64
C GLU A 62 30.34 -15.35 32.57
N SER A 63 29.94 -16.35 33.35
CA SER A 63 28.67 -17.01 33.49
C SER A 63 27.58 -16.08 34.05
N ALA A 64 26.63 -15.70 33.21
CA ALA A 64 25.27 -15.36 33.64
C ALA A 64 24.32 -16.47 33.15
N PRO A 65 23.35 -16.93 33.97
CA PRO A 65 22.41 -17.96 33.52
C PRO A 65 21.52 -17.34 32.43
N LEU A 66 21.72 -17.76 31.19
CA LEU A 66 20.86 -17.40 30.05
C LEU A 66 19.49 -18.09 30.26
N VAL A 67 18.51 -17.32 30.72
CA VAL A 67 17.15 -17.77 30.98
C VAL A 67 16.37 -17.90 29.66
N GLU A 68 15.79 -19.08 29.45
CA GLU A 68 14.79 -19.55 28.49
C GLU A 68 14.74 -18.97 27.04
N ASN A 69 15.09 -19.88 26.12
CA ASN A 69 15.08 -19.78 24.66
C ASN A 69 13.68 -19.51 24.05
N GLU A 70 13.26 -18.24 23.90
CA GLU A 70 12.08 -17.94 23.10
C GLU A 70 12.38 -18.01 21.58
N LYS A 71 11.73 -18.96 20.91
CA LYS A 71 11.67 -19.06 19.45
C LYS A 71 10.25 -18.73 19.04
N HIS A 72 10.07 -17.72 18.19
CA HIS A 72 8.75 -17.41 17.64
C HIS A 72 8.65 -17.97 16.22
N LEU A 73 7.68 -18.85 16.01
CA LEU A 73 7.39 -19.45 14.71
C LEU A 73 6.10 -18.87 14.15
N PHE A 74 6.12 -18.49 12.88
CA PHE A 74 4.96 -18.01 12.14
C PHE A 74 4.91 -18.64 10.76
N THR A 75 3.70 -18.73 10.20
CA THR A 75 3.45 -19.20 8.84
C THR A 75 2.65 -18.16 8.07
N PHE A 76 3.13 -17.78 6.89
CA PHE A 76 2.52 -16.79 6.02
C PHE A 76 2.27 -17.35 4.63
N ASP A 77 1.62 -16.58 3.76
CA ASP A 77 1.34 -17.04 2.39
C ASP A 77 2.65 -17.13 1.58
N SER A 78 3.58 -16.20 1.85
CA SER A 78 4.94 -16.23 1.34
C SER A 78 5.92 -15.59 2.33
N VAL A 79 7.14 -16.11 2.36
CA VAL A 79 8.29 -15.56 3.09
C VAL A 79 9.47 -15.48 2.12
N LEU A 80 9.89 -14.24 1.84
CA LEU A 80 11.02 -13.90 1.00
C LEU A 80 12.25 -13.68 1.89
N ASP A 81 13.30 -14.44 1.63
CA ASP A 81 14.53 -14.40 2.39
C ASP A 81 15.45 -13.24 1.97
N GLU A 82 16.61 -13.16 2.62
CA GLU A 82 17.61 -12.12 2.40
C GLU A 82 18.20 -12.08 0.99
N ALA A 83 18.14 -13.20 0.25
CA ALA A 83 18.67 -13.30 -1.10
C ALA A 83 17.67 -12.87 -2.18
N THR A 84 16.39 -12.73 -1.83
CA THR A 84 15.32 -12.48 -2.78
C THR A 84 15.45 -11.08 -3.42
N THR A 85 15.54 -11.05 -4.75
CA THR A 85 15.69 -9.84 -5.56
C THR A 85 14.39 -9.04 -5.69
N GLN A 86 14.46 -7.81 -6.19
CA GLN A 86 13.27 -6.97 -6.47
C GLN A 86 12.33 -7.59 -7.51
N GLU A 87 12.90 -8.28 -8.49
CA GLU A 87 12.15 -8.96 -9.54
C GLU A 87 11.36 -10.12 -8.97
N GLU A 88 12.02 -10.98 -8.20
CA GLU A 88 11.38 -12.10 -7.55
C GLU A 88 10.30 -11.65 -6.55
N VAL A 89 10.50 -10.53 -5.85
CA VAL A 89 9.46 -9.94 -4.99
C VAL A 89 8.22 -9.61 -5.81
N TYR A 90 8.37 -8.96 -6.96
CA TYR A 90 7.24 -8.59 -7.82
C TYR A 90 6.54 -9.83 -8.39
N GLU A 91 7.31 -10.73 -9.02
CA GLU A 91 6.78 -11.92 -9.69
C GLU A 91 6.10 -12.89 -8.71
N ARG A 92 6.68 -13.11 -7.52
CA ARG A 92 6.15 -14.08 -6.55
C ARG A 92 4.99 -13.55 -5.70
N THR A 93 4.74 -12.23 -5.69
CA THR A 93 3.75 -11.64 -4.76
C THR A 93 2.79 -10.65 -5.41
N CYS A 94 3.29 -9.73 -6.23
CA CYS A 94 2.51 -8.59 -6.72
C CYS A 94 1.83 -8.91 -8.05
N ARG A 95 2.46 -9.70 -8.92
CA ARG A 95 1.98 -9.98 -10.28
C ARG A 95 0.52 -10.46 -10.28
N SER A 96 0.21 -11.50 -9.51
CA SER A 96 -1.14 -12.07 -9.46
C SER A 96 -2.20 -11.10 -8.93
N ILE A 97 -1.84 -10.22 -7.99
CA ILE A 97 -2.75 -9.20 -7.46
C ILE A 97 -2.96 -8.11 -8.51
N ILE A 98 -1.91 -7.67 -9.21
CA ILE A 98 -2.00 -6.67 -10.27
C ILE A 98 -2.73 -7.21 -11.50
N ASP A 99 -2.63 -8.52 -11.79
CA ASP A 99 -3.45 -9.16 -12.82
C ASP A 99 -4.96 -8.98 -12.52
N LYS A 100 -5.37 -9.09 -11.25
CA LYS A 100 -6.77 -8.82 -10.86
C LYS A 100 -7.19 -7.37 -11.04
N PHE A 101 -6.25 -6.43 -10.97
CA PHE A 101 -6.53 -5.03 -11.29
C PHE A 101 -6.93 -4.85 -12.75
N PHE A 102 -6.27 -5.59 -13.65
CA PHE A 102 -6.63 -5.61 -15.07
C PHE A 102 -7.95 -6.34 -15.35
N ASP A 103 -8.31 -7.33 -14.54
CA ASP A 103 -9.62 -8.02 -14.62
C ASP A 103 -10.80 -7.11 -14.21
N GLY A 104 -10.53 -5.98 -13.54
CA GLY A 104 -11.52 -5.01 -13.09
C GLY A 104 -11.74 -4.95 -11.57
N TYR A 105 -10.93 -5.66 -10.78
CA TYR A 105 -10.99 -5.58 -9.32
C TYR A 105 -10.20 -4.38 -8.80
N ASN A 106 -10.67 -3.77 -7.72
CA ASN A 106 -9.81 -2.90 -6.91
C ASN A 106 -8.74 -3.75 -6.22
N THR A 107 -7.52 -3.23 -6.16
CA THR A 107 -6.37 -3.92 -5.59
C THR A 107 -5.55 -2.99 -4.70
N SER A 108 -4.87 -3.56 -3.72
CA SER A 108 -4.01 -2.78 -2.82
C SER A 108 -2.80 -3.58 -2.40
N VAL A 109 -1.61 -2.98 -2.53
CA VAL A 109 -0.34 -3.48 -2.01
C VAL A 109 0.10 -2.55 -0.89
N LEU A 110 0.02 -3.03 0.34
CA LEU A 110 0.42 -2.31 1.55
C LEU A 110 1.80 -2.77 1.98
N VAL A 111 2.74 -1.85 2.18
CA VAL A 111 4.08 -2.17 2.65
C VAL A 111 4.28 -1.62 4.06
N TYR A 112 4.57 -2.52 5.01
CA TYR A 112 4.57 -2.23 6.45
C TYR A 112 5.86 -2.73 7.13
N GLY A 113 6.26 -2.06 8.22
CA GLY A 113 7.41 -2.44 9.04
C GLY A 113 8.16 -1.24 9.61
N GLN A 114 9.18 -1.49 10.43
CA GLN A 114 9.96 -0.42 11.05
C GLN A 114 10.77 0.39 10.01
N THR A 115 11.20 1.58 10.37
CA THR A 115 12.18 2.35 9.60
C THR A 115 13.46 1.53 9.41
N GLY A 116 13.99 1.57 8.18
CA GLY A 116 15.15 0.78 7.78
C GLY A 116 14.88 -0.69 7.45
N SER A 117 13.64 -1.20 7.59
CA SER A 117 13.34 -2.61 7.26
C SER A 117 13.23 -2.89 5.76
N GLY A 118 13.21 -1.87 4.90
CA GLY A 118 13.16 -2.02 3.44
C GLY A 118 11.81 -1.70 2.80
N LYS A 119 10.89 -1.00 3.47
CA LYS A 119 9.58 -0.61 2.91
C LYS A 119 9.68 0.17 1.59
N THR A 120 10.30 1.35 1.63
CA THR A 120 10.52 2.19 0.45
C THR A 120 11.37 1.48 -0.60
N PHE A 121 12.37 0.70 -0.19
CA PHE A 121 13.12 -0.15 -1.13
C PHE A 121 12.22 -1.18 -1.80
N THR A 122 11.20 -1.70 -1.14
CA THR A 122 10.22 -2.60 -1.77
C THR A 122 9.33 -1.88 -2.77
N VAL A 123 8.85 -0.68 -2.41
CA VAL A 123 7.93 0.09 -3.27
C VAL A 123 8.65 0.70 -4.48
N THR A 124 9.68 1.50 -4.26
CA THR A 124 10.40 2.22 -5.33
C THR A 124 11.79 1.63 -5.57
N GLY A 125 12.43 1.04 -4.56
CA GLY A 125 13.78 0.49 -4.72
C GLY A 125 14.84 1.57 -4.77
N ALA A 126 15.98 1.26 -5.39
CA ALA A 126 17.09 2.21 -5.56
C ALA A 126 16.91 3.07 -6.84
N GLY A 127 15.67 3.47 -7.12
CA GLY A 127 15.28 4.13 -8.36
C GLY A 127 15.04 3.17 -9.54
N ARG A 128 14.64 3.74 -10.67
CA ARG A 128 14.27 3.02 -11.91
C ARG A 128 15.38 2.09 -12.43
N ASP A 129 16.63 2.55 -12.46
CA ASP A 129 17.68 1.91 -13.27
C ASP A 129 18.59 0.93 -12.51
N ARG A 130 18.59 0.94 -11.17
CA ARG A 130 19.44 0.02 -10.38
C ARG A 130 18.67 -1.18 -9.88
N HIS A 131 17.64 -0.92 -9.08
CA HIS A 131 16.85 -1.94 -8.41
C HIS A 131 15.38 -1.53 -8.37
N PRO A 132 14.68 -1.48 -9.52
CA PRO A 132 13.31 -1.00 -9.60
C PRO A 132 12.40 -1.84 -8.70
N GLY A 133 11.71 -1.16 -7.78
CA GLY A 133 10.70 -1.74 -6.91
C GLY A 133 9.36 -2.00 -7.60
N ILE A 134 8.36 -2.33 -6.80
CA ILE A 134 7.01 -2.70 -7.27
C ILE A 134 6.37 -1.61 -8.12
N ALA A 135 6.51 -0.33 -7.74
CA ALA A 135 5.86 0.78 -8.45
C ALA A 135 6.33 0.91 -9.91
N TYR A 136 7.64 0.78 -10.16
CA TYR A 136 8.20 0.86 -11.51
C TYR A 136 7.84 -0.37 -12.35
N ARG A 137 7.81 -1.57 -11.74
CA ARG A 137 7.41 -2.81 -12.42
C ARG A 137 5.91 -2.84 -12.73
N ALA A 138 5.08 -2.31 -11.84
CA ALA A 138 3.65 -2.11 -12.09
C ALA A 138 3.42 -1.17 -13.28
N ALA A 139 4.20 -0.08 -13.40
CA ALA A 139 4.11 0.82 -14.55
C ALA A 139 4.42 0.10 -15.88
N GLN A 140 5.45 -0.76 -15.90
CA GLN A 140 5.76 -1.59 -17.07
C GLN A 140 4.63 -2.60 -17.38
N HIS A 141 4.04 -3.20 -16.35
CA HIS A 141 2.96 -4.16 -16.51
C HIS A 141 1.68 -3.49 -17.07
N VAL A 142 1.39 -2.25 -16.65
CA VAL A 142 0.29 -1.45 -17.22
C VAL A 142 0.51 -1.23 -18.71
N GLU A 143 1.73 -0.87 -19.13
CA GLU A 143 2.04 -0.69 -20.56
C GLU A 143 1.92 -1.99 -21.37
N GLN A 144 2.40 -3.11 -20.82
CA GLN A 144 2.21 -4.44 -21.44
C GLN A 144 0.73 -4.77 -21.61
N TRP A 145 -0.10 -4.45 -20.62
CA TRP A 145 -1.53 -4.66 -20.69
C TRP A 145 -2.24 -3.70 -21.66
N LEU A 146 -1.78 -2.45 -21.78
CA LEU A 146 -2.31 -1.47 -22.75
C LEU A 146 -1.96 -1.83 -24.20
N THR A 147 -0.85 -2.56 -24.41
CA THR A 147 -0.35 -2.96 -25.73
C THR A 147 -0.68 -4.41 -26.11
N ARG A 148 -1.57 -5.06 -25.35
CA ARG A 148 -2.01 -6.43 -25.62
C ARG A 148 -2.76 -6.54 -26.96
N PRO A 149 -2.80 -7.72 -27.62
CA PRO A 149 -3.34 -7.87 -28.98
C PRO A 149 -4.80 -7.43 -29.16
N ASP A 150 -5.64 -7.59 -28.14
CA ASP A 150 -7.06 -7.22 -28.13
C ASP A 150 -7.33 -5.79 -27.66
N ALA A 151 -6.30 -5.01 -27.30
CA ALA A 151 -6.48 -3.66 -26.75
C ALA A 151 -7.28 -2.72 -27.66
N SER A 152 -7.20 -2.91 -28.98
CA SER A 152 -7.95 -2.12 -29.97
C SER A 152 -9.46 -2.31 -29.91
N GLN A 153 -9.95 -3.33 -29.21
CA GLN A 153 -11.38 -3.57 -28.98
C GLN A 153 -11.94 -2.71 -27.82
N PHE A 154 -11.08 -1.99 -27.11
CA PHE A 154 -11.46 -1.25 -25.91
C PHE A 154 -11.06 0.22 -25.98
N GLU A 155 -11.96 1.10 -25.53
CA GLU A 155 -11.64 2.46 -25.12
C GLU A 155 -11.10 2.42 -23.69
N THR A 156 -9.84 2.83 -23.49
CA THR A 156 -9.17 2.74 -22.20
C THR A 156 -8.55 4.07 -21.80
N VAL A 157 -8.78 4.50 -20.56
CA VAL A 157 -8.14 5.67 -19.95
C VAL A 157 -7.45 5.23 -18.66
N VAL A 158 -6.16 5.57 -18.54
CA VAL A 158 -5.37 5.34 -17.34
C VAL A 158 -5.08 6.67 -16.66
N LEU A 159 -5.33 6.73 -15.36
CA LEU A 159 -5.10 7.89 -14.52
C LEU A 159 -4.14 7.55 -13.39
N VAL A 160 -3.23 8.46 -13.06
CA VAL A 160 -2.32 8.31 -11.92
C VAL A 160 -2.54 9.45 -10.93
N SER A 161 -2.59 9.11 -9.65
CA SER A 161 -2.48 10.07 -8.56
C SER A 161 -1.43 9.63 -7.57
N LEU A 162 -0.78 10.60 -6.93
CA LEU A 162 0.25 10.35 -5.93
C LEU A 162 0.05 11.34 -4.79
N MET A 163 -0.15 10.81 -3.59
CA MET A 163 -0.36 11.62 -2.41
C MET A 163 0.48 11.14 -1.23
N GLU A 164 0.55 12.01 -0.25
CA GLU A 164 1.20 11.77 1.02
C GLU A 164 0.27 12.11 2.18
N ILE A 165 0.31 11.28 3.21
CA ILE A 165 -0.37 11.51 4.47
C ILE A 165 0.72 11.78 5.51
N TYR A 166 0.82 13.02 5.94
CA TYR A 166 1.73 13.43 7.00
C TYR A 166 0.94 14.13 8.09
N ASN A 167 1.12 13.68 9.33
CA ASN A 167 0.46 14.29 10.49
C ASN A 167 -1.08 14.40 10.32
N ASP A 168 -1.69 13.32 9.81
CA ASP A 168 -3.13 13.23 9.50
C ASP A 168 -3.64 14.24 8.44
N THR A 169 -2.72 14.88 7.72
CA THR A 169 -3.01 15.83 6.63
C THR A 169 -2.67 15.21 5.29
N LEU A 170 -3.59 15.33 4.33
CA LEU A 170 -3.40 14.89 2.95
C LEU A 170 -2.64 15.95 2.16
N ILE A 171 -1.64 15.53 1.39
CA ILE A 171 -0.80 16.37 0.53
C ILE A 171 -0.80 15.74 -0.87
N ASP A 172 -1.14 16.53 -1.88
CA ASP A 172 -1.05 16.14 -3.27
C ASP A 172 0.41 16.28 -3.75
N LEU A 173 1.03 15.18 -4.18
CA LEU A 173 2.41 15.17 -4.63
C LEU A 173 2.57 15.51 -6.11
N LEU A 174 1.50 15.75 -6.87
CA LEU A 174 1.52 16.05 -8.31
C LEU A 174 1.20 17.52 -8.65
N LEU A 175 0.60 18.28 -7.73
CA LEU A 175 0.34 19.74 -7.89
C LEU A 175 1.61 20.60 -8.01
N GLU A 176 1.71 21.45 -9.03
CA GLU A 176 2.90 22.30 -9.31
C GLU A 176 3.26 23.28 -8.20
N SER A 177 2.26 23.79 -7.49
CA SER A 177 2.43 24.58 -6.27
C SER A 177 1.66 23.90 -5.15
N PRO A 178 2.30 23.55 -4.01
CA PRO A 178 1.53 23.21 -2.82
C PRO A 178 0.71 24.46 -2.53
N THR A 179 -0.62 24.36 -2.60
CA THR A 179 -1.49 25.42 -2.13
C THR A 179 -1.34 25.52 -0.62
N MET A 180 -0.24 26.13 -0.19
CA MET A 180 -0.21 27.09 0.91
C MET A 180 -0.96 28.34 0.43
N ALA A 181 -2.14 28.17 -0.17
CA ALA A 181 -3.02 29.24 -0.52
C ALA A 181 -3.44 29.85 0.81
N LYS A 182 -2.99 31.07 1.04
CA LYS A 182 -3.44 31.92 2.16
C LYS A 182 -4.97 32.12 2.13
N ASP A 183 -5.63 31.78 1.03
CA ASP A 183 -7.07 31.66 0.91
C ASP A 183 -7.53 30.22 1.18
N LYS A 184 -7.95 29.98 2.42
CA LYS A 184 -8.46 28.68 2.91
C LYS A 184 -9.70 28.15 2.16
N ASP A 185 -10.33 28.97 1.32
CA ASP A 185 -11.68 28.71 0.82
C ASP A 185 -11.79 28.57 -0.71
N ALA A 186 -10.75 28.86 -1.50
CA ALA A 186 -10.85 28.88 -2.97
C ALA A 186 -10.09 27.75 -3.72
N ALA A 187 -9.03 27.18 -3.14
CA ALA A 187 -8.36 25.99 -3.66
C ALA A 187 -8.74 24.79 -2.79
N GLY A 188 -9.68 23.97 -3.26
CA GLY A 188 -10.33 22.92 -2.48
C GLY A 188 -9.34 22.03 -1.71
N LYS A 189 -9.30 22.18 -0.38
CA LYS A 189 -8.55 21.30 0.53
C LYS A 189 -8.91 19.84 0.24
N LEU A 190 -7.90 18.97 0.11
CA LEU A 190 -8.10 17.53 -0.03
C LEU A 190 -8.98 16.98 1.10
N ARG A 191 -10.05 16.28 0.75
CA ARG A 191 -11.01 15.72 1.72
C ARG A 191 -11.37 14.28 1.36
N ILE A 192 -11.30 13.40 2.37
CA ILE A 192 -11.78 12.02 2.25
C ILE A 192 -13.30 12.01 2.29
N ARG A 193 -13.91 11.53 1.21
CA ARG A 193 -15.36 11.36 1.03
C ARG A 193 -15.68 9.88 0.79
N GLU A 194 -16.95 9.54 0.92
CA GLU A 194 -17.50 8.21 0.69
C GLU A 194 -18.55 8.34 -0.41
N ASP A 195 -18.42 7.53 -1.44
CA ASP A 195 -19.43 7.34 -2.48
C ASP A 195 -20.14 5.99 -2.24
N PRO A 196 -21.47 5.91 -2.40
CA PRO A 196 -22.22 4.66 -2.22
C PRO A 196 -21.74 3.52 -3.11
N VAL A 197 -21.15 3.83 -4.26
CA VAL A 197 -20.69 2.85 -5.25
C VAL A 197 -19.16 2.79 -5.28
N LEU A 198 -18.44 3.91 -5.37
CA LEU A 198 -16.98 3.88 -5.46
C LEU A 198 -16.28 3.64 -4.11
N GLY A 199 -17.01 3.71 -3.00
CA GLY A 199 -16.45 3.63 -1.66
C GLY A 199 -15.66 4.88 -1.29
N VAL A 200 -14.59 4.73 -0.52
CA VAL A 200 -13.80 5.88 -0.05
C VAL A 200 -12.96 6.48 -1.18
N PHE A 201 -12.98 7.81 -1.34
CA PHE A 201 -12.13 8.53 -2.29
C PHE A 201 -11.67 9.89 -1.74
N VAL A 202 -10.64 10.48 -2.36
CA VAL A 202 -10.15 11.83 -2.03
C VAL A 202 -10.68 12.85 -3.03
N ASN A 203 -11.55 13.73 -2.56
CA ASN A 203 -12.01 14.88 -3.33
C ASN A 203 -10.91 15.94 -3.41
N GLY A 204 -10.67 16.45 -4.63
CA GLY A 204 -9.64 17.45 -4.91
C GLY A 204 -8.25 16.90 -5.23
N LEU A 205 -8.05 15.57 -5.18
CA LEU A 205 -6.77 14.95 -5.52
C LEU A 205 -6.54 14.97 -7.04
N THR A 206 -5.36 15.43 -7.46
CA THR A 206 -4.96 15.48 -8.87
C THR A 206 -4.86 14.08 -9.44
N ARG A 207 -5.49 13.88 -10.60
CA ARG A 207 -5.44 12.65 -11.40
C ARG A 207 -4.91 13.02 -12.78
N VAL A 208 -3.74 12.50 -13.13
CA VAL A 208 -3.05 12.80 -14.38
C VAL A 208 -3.28 11.65 -15.36
N PRO A 209 -3.82 11.90 -16.57
CA PRO A 209 -3.91 10.87 -17.60
C PRO A 209 -2.51 10.49 -18.09
N VAL A 210 -2.32 9.20 -18.37
CA VAL A 210 -1.05 8.63 -18.83
C VAL A 210 -1.29 7.66 -19.98
N GLU A 211 -0.32 7.53 -20.88
CA GLU A 211 -0.43 6.65 -22.05
C GLU A 211 0.68 5.58 -22.06
N THR A 212 1.82 5.87 -21.42
CA THR A 212 3.00 5.00 -21.42
C THR A 212 3.51 4.71 -20.02
N SER A 213 4.33 3.66 -19.86
CA SER A 213 5.01 3.43 -18.57
C SER A 213 5.93 4.60 -18.19
N SER A 214 6.50 5.29 -19.17
CA SER A 214 7.39 6.44 -18.95
C SER A 214 6.66 7.62 -18.31
N ASP A 215 5.38 7.85 -18.65
CA ASP A 215 4.56 8.87 -18.01
C ASP A 215 4.34 8.57 -16.52
N ILE A 216 4.01 7.30 -16.21
CA ILE A 216 3.82 6.84 -14.83
C ILE A 216 5.12 6.98 -14.03
N VAL A 217 6.24 6.55 -14.61
CA VAL A 217 7.58 6.65 -14.02
C VAL A 217 7.93 8.10 -13.71
N ALA A 218 7.68 9.02 -14.65
CA ALA A 218 7.93 10.45 -14.44
C ALA A 218 7.12 11.03 -13.27
N LEU A 219 5.86 10.60 -13.10
CA LEU A 219 5.04 11.01 -11.96
C LEU A 219 5.55 10.44 -10.62
N ILE A 220 6.01 9.18 -10.61
CA ILE A 220 6.65 8.56 -9.43
C ILE A 220 7.91 9.35 -9.01
N GLU A 221 8.76 9.71 -9.97
CA GLU A 221 9.99 10.48 -9.73
C GLU A 221 9.71 11.92 -9.30
N LYS A 222 8.70 12.57 -9.90
CA LYS A 222 8.20 13.89 -9.51
C LYS A 222 7.75 13.90 -8.05
N GLY A 223 6.92 12.93 -7.64
CA GLY A 223 6.47 12.82 -6.25
C GLY A 223 7.60 12.46 -5.29
N SER A 224 8.51 11.58 -5.68
CA SER A 224 9.69 11.22 -4.88
C SER A 224 10.59 12.43 -4.60
N THR A 225 10.83 13.26 -5.61
CA THR A 225 11.61 14.50 -5.49
C THR A 225 10.96 15.48 -4.51
N ARG A 226 9.63 15.65 -4.59
CA ARG A 226 8.89 16.54 -3.70
C ARG A 226 8.89 16.07 -2.26
N ARG A 227 8.70 14.76 -2.06
CA ARG A 227 8.83 14.13 -0.75
C ARG A 227 10.21 14.36 -0.16
N HIS A 228 11.26 14.30 -0.99
CA HIS A 228 12.62 14.59 -0.57
C HIS A 228 12.84 16.08 -0.20
N ILE A 229 12.33 17.03 -0.98
CA ILE A 229 12.42 18.48 -0.68
C ILE A 229 11.70 18.83 0.62
N ALA A 230 10.54 18.21 0.89
CA ALA A 230 9.85 18.35 2.17
C ALA A 230 10.69 17.79 3.33
N ALA A 231 11.41 16.68 3.11
CA ALA A 231 12.27 16.04 4.10
C ALA A 231 13.57 16.79 4.40
N THR A 232 14.16 17.49 3.43
CA THR A 232 15.37 18.31 3.64
C THR A 232 15.06 19.62 4.37
N SER A 233 13.82 20.12 4.25
CA SER A 233 13.35 21.31 4.97
C SER A 233 13.02 21.02 6.44
N MET A 234 12.74 19.76 6.80
CA MET A 234 12.46 19.29 8.17
C MET A 234 12.91 17.82 8.31
N ASN A 235 14.05 17.56 8.97
CA ASN A 235 14.71 16.25 9.14
C ASN A 235 13.80 14.99 9.02
N GLU A 236 14.23 14.04 8.18
CA GLU A 236 13.76 12.63 8.07
C GLU A 236 12.23 12.42 7.97
N PHE A 237 11.59 13.17 7.08
CA PHE A 237 10.15 13.12 6.85
C PHE A 237 9.63 11.79 6.22
N SER A 238 10.46 11.08 5.46
CA SER A 238 10.03 9.88 4.72
C SER A 238 9.70 8.68 5.61
N SER A 239 10.32 8.56 6.79
CA SER A 239 9.98 7.52 7.78
C SER A 239 8.69 7.82 8.55
N ARG A 240 8.15 9.03 8.38
CA ARG A 240 7.12 9.64 9.22
C ARG A 240 5.83 9.99 8.47
N SER A 241 5.78 9.69 7.19
CA SER A 241 4.61 9.89 6.34
C SER A 241 4.26 8.61 5.59
N HIS A 242 3.01 8.50 5.19
CA HIS A 242 2.54 7.43 4.32
C HIS A 242 2.46 7.95 2.89
N SER A 243 2.95 7.20 1.91
CA SER A 243 2.78 7.54 0.49
C SER A 243 1.82 6.58 -0.16
N VAL A 244 0.93 7.11 -0.99
CA VAL A 244 -0.08 6.34 -1.73
C VAL A 244 0.02 6.71 -3.20
N LEU A 245 0.51 5.76 -4.00
CA LEU A 245 0.41 5.78 -5.45
C LEU A 245 -0.87 5.05 -5.85
N THR A 246 -1.73 5.71 -6.62
CA THR A 246 -2.95 5.09 -7.15
C THR A 246 -2.93 5.16 -8.67
N ILE A 247 -3.04 4.01 -9.33
CA ILE A 247 -3.28 3.88 -10.77
C ILE A 247 -4.74 3.46 -10.95
N THR A 248 -5.49 4.18 -11.77
CA THR A 248 -6.90 3.89 -12.06
C THR A 248 -7.05 3.57 -13.54
N ILE A 249 -7.74 2.47 -13.85
CA ILE A 249 -8.14 2.14 -15.22
C ILE A 249 -9.65 2.34 -15.35
N HIS A 250 -10.04 3.05 -16.39
CA HIS A 250 -11.38 3.03 -16.93
C HIS A 250 -11.32 2.35 -18.30
N GLN A 251 -12.14 1.32 -18.50
CA GLN A 251 -12.16 0.56 -19.75
C GLN A 251 -13.59 0.32 -20.20
N ARG A 252 -13.84 0.43 -21.51
CA ARG A 252 -15.13 0.11 -22.13
C ARG A 252 -14.90 -0.65 -23.43
N HIS A 253 -15.64 -1.72 -23.67
CA HIS A 253 -15.60 -2.41 -24.95
C HIS A 253 -16.25 -1.55 -26.05
N LEU A 254 -15.69 -1.51 -27.25
CA LEU A 254 -16.19 -0.64 -28.32
C LEU A 254 -17.58 -1.05 -28.81
N ASP A 255 -17.88 -2.35 -28.83
CA ASP A 255 -19.21 -2.88 -29.23
C ASP A 255 -20.27 -2.77 -28.11
N ASP A 256 -19.89 -2.27 -26.93
CA ASP A 256 -20.81 -2.05 -25.82
C ASP A 256 -21.46 -0.66 -25.93
N GLU A 257 -22.46 -0.56 -26.80
CA GLU A 257 -23.23 0.68 -27.05
C GLU A 257 -24.01 1.14 -25.81
N GLU A 258 -24.42 0.20 -24.96
CA GLU A 258 -25.24 0.46 -23.78
C GLU A 258 -24.41 0.69 -22.49
N GLY A 259 -23.09 0.47 -22.55
CA GLY A 259 -22.14 0.74 -21.46
C GLY A 259 -22.09 -0.33 -20.36
N PHE A 260 -22.80 -1.46 -20.52
CA PHE A 260 -22.92 -2.51 -19.49
C PHE A 260 -21.60 -3.24 -19.18
N GLN A 261 -20.61 -3.14 -20.06
CA GLN A 261 -19.28 -3.73 -19.94
C GLN A 261 -18.21 -2.69 -19.57
N ALA A 262 -18.59 -1.46 -19.19
CA ALA A 262 -17.65 -0.48 -18.69
C ALA A 262 -17.11 -0.90 -17.31
N LYS A 263 -15.80 -1.11 -17.23
CA LYS A 263 -15.07 -1.50 -16.01
C LYS A 263 -14.28 -0.32 -15.45
N ARG A 264 -14.19 -0.30 -14.12
CA ARG A 264 -13.31 0.61 -13.38
C ARG A 264 -12.56 -0.15 -12.29
N SER A 265 -11.25 0.02 -12.24
CA SER A 265 -10.42 -0.58 -11.19
C SER A 265 -9.36 0.40 -10.70
N GLU A 266 -8.92 0.21 -9.45
CA GLU A 266 -7.82 0.95 -8.84
C GLU A 266 -6.72 0.00 -8.33
N LEU A 267 -5.47 0.35 -8.56
CA LEU A 267 -4.30 -0.24 -7.93
C LEU A 267 -3.69 0.78 -6.97
N ASN A 268 -3.78 0.50 -5.68
CA ASN A 268 -3.15 1.31 -4.63
C ASN A 268 -1.84 0.66 -4.18
N ILE A 269 -0.70 1.34 -4.35
CA ILE A 269 0.59 0.93 -3.80
C ILE A 269 0.95 1.89 -2.67
N VAL A 270 1.00 1.36 -1.45
CA VAL A 270 1.10 2.15 -0.21
C VAL A 270 2.40 1.86 0.53
N ASP A 271 3.24 2.88 0.67
CA ASP A 271 4.44 2.87 1.52
C ASP A 271 4.07 3.49 2.88
N LEU A 272 3.87 2.67 3.91
CA LEU A 272 3.48 3.16 5.23
C LEU A 272 4.68 3.75 5.98
N ALA A 273 4.39 4.64 6.93
CA ALA A 273 5.37 5.15 7.87
C ALA A 273 6.00 4.03 8.73
N GLY A 274 7.12 4.33 9.39
CA GLY A 274 7.79 3.42 10.32
C GLY A 274 6.87 2.97 11.45
N SER A 275 6.81 1.65 11.70
CA SER A 275 5.98 1.06 12.76
C SER A 275 6.58 1.10 14.16
N GLU A 276 7.84 1.53 14.29
CA GLU A 276 8.58 1.52 15.54
C GLU A 276 7.93 2.39 16.62
N ARG A 277 8.11 1.97 17.88
CA ARG A 277 7.57 2.73 19.01
C ARG A 277 8.39 3.99 19.25
N GLN A 278 7.71 5.11 19.47
CA GLN A 278 8.37 6.38 19.82
C GLN A 278 9.27 6.29 21.06
N SER A 279 8.98 5.40 22.02
CA SER A 279 9.83 5.19 23.20
C SER A 279 11.25 4.71 22.85
N ALA A 280 11.44 4.15 21.65
CA ALA A 280 12.76 3.80 21.12
C ALA A 280 13.51 5.03 20.55
N THR A 281 12.84 6.16 20.37
CA THR A 281 13.41 7.39 19.83
C THR A 281 13.76 8.36 20.97
N LYS A 282 15.00 8.88 21.01
CA LYS A 282 15.42 9.91 22.00
C LYS A 282 14.88 11.31 21.67
N ALA A 283 13.71 11.41 21.05
CA ALA A 283 13.16 12.66 20.53
C ALA A 283 12.45 13.49 21.62
N THR A 284 12.66 14.81 21.63
CA THR A 284 12.07 15.75 22.61
C THR A 284 11.25 16.85 21.92
N GLY A 285 10.35 17.49 22.67
CA GLY A 285 9.62 18.70 22.22
C GLY A 285 8.66 18.47 21.05
N HIS A 286 8.75 19.30 20.00
CA HIS A 286 7.88 19.25 18.82
C HIS A 286 7.93 17.88 18.11
N ARG A 287 9.12 17.27 18.03
CA ARG A 287 9.33 15.96 17.42
C ARG A 287 8.64 14.83 18.17
N LEU A 288 8.51 14.94 19.49
CA LEU A 288 7.76 13.99 20.30
C LEU A 288 6.26 14.04 19.95
N ARG A 289 5.68 15.26 19.89
CA ARG A 289 4.26 15.46 19.53
C ARG A 289 3.95 15.02 18.11
N GLU A 290 4.86 15.25 17.18
CA GLU A 290 4.75 14.85 15.77
C GLU A 290 4.73 13.32 15.63
N GLY A 291 5.75 12.63 16.15
CA GLY A 291 5.78 11.17 16.09
C GLY A 291 4.61 10.52 16.87
N ALA A 292 4.04 11.20 17.87
CA ALA A 292 2.88 10.68 18.60
C ALA A 292 1.66 10.59 17.68
N LYS A 293 1.49 11.57 16.78
CA LYS A 293 0.43 11.56 15.77
C LYS A 293 0.68 10.57 14.64
N ILE A 294 1.93 10.38 14.25
CA ILE A 294 2.29 9.36 13.24
C ILE A 294 2.00 7.97 13.78
N ASN A 295 2.44 7.68 15.01
CA ASN A 295 2.13 6.43 15.68
C ASN A 295 0.63 6.30 16.00
N ALA A 296 -0.12 7.41 16.16
CA ALA A 296 -1.57 7.36 16.29
C ALA A 296 -2.23 6.78 15.04
N SER A 297 -1.78 7.15 13.82
CA SER A 297 -2.33 6.58 12.57
C SER A 297 -2.09 5.07 12.46
N LEU A 298 -0.89 4.58 12.81
CA LEU A 298 -0.57 3.15 12.81
C LEU A 298 -1.21 2.39 13.98
N SER A 299 -1.41 3.04 15.12
CA SER A 299 -2.17 2.48 16.25
C SER A 299 -3.65 2.34 15.91
N ALA A 300 -4.22 3.35 15.23
CA ALA A 300 -5.57 3.28 14.69
C ALA A 300 -5.70 2.14 13.68
N LEU A 301 -4.71 1.95 12.80
CA LEU A 301 -4.65 0.82 11.87
C LEU A 301 -4.64 -0.52 12.62
N GLY A 302 -3.80 -0.67 13.65
CA GLY A 302 -3.78 -1.87 14.49
C GLY A 302 -5.12 -2.14 15.17
N LEU A 303 -5.83 -1.10 15.61
CA LEU A 303 -7.17 -1.21 16.21
C LEU A 303 -8.23 -1.61 15.17
N VAL A 304 -8.17 -1.06 13.95
CA VAL A 304 -9.04 -1.45 12.83
C VAL A 304 -8.88 -2.93 12.53
N ILE A 305 -7.65 -3.41 12.36
CA ILE A 305 -7.35 -4.82 12.08
C ILE A 305 -7.89 -5.71 13.20
N LYS A 306 -7.64 -5.34 14.46
CA LYS A 306 -8.17 -6.09 15.61
C LYS A 306 -9.70 -6.24 15.53
N ASN A 307 -10.41 -5.13 15.32
CA ASN A 307 -11.88 -5.13 15.27
C ASN A 307 -12.44 -5.89 14.06
N LEU A 308 -11.76 -5.84 12.90
CA LEU A 308 -12.14 -6.62 11.72
C LEU A 308 -12.03 -8.13 11.99
N VAL A 309 -10.92 -8.56 12.60
CA VAL A 309 -10.69 -9.98 12.94
C VAL A 309 -11.64 -10.48 14.02
N GLU A 310 -11.97 -9.64 15.00
CA GLU A 310 -12.94 -9.96 16.05
C GLU A 310 -14.40 -9.93 15.57
N GLY A 311 -14.67 -9.51 14.33
CA GLY A 311 -16.02 -9.39 13.79
C GLY A 311 -16.85 -8.29 14.48
N SER A 312 -16.19 -7.26 15.01
CA SER A 312 -16.86 -6.14 15.67
C SER A 312 -17.83 -5.43 14.73
N THR A 313 -19.01 -5.09 15.22
CA THR A 313 -20.04 -4.37 14.44
C THR A 313 -19.59 -2.97 14.02
N HIS A 314 -18.79 -2.31 14.85
CA HIS A 314 -18.23 -0.98 14.57
C HIS A 314 -16.70 -1.04 14.49
N VAL A 315 -16.17 -0.74 13.31
CA VAL A 315 -14.73 -0.65 13.05
C VAL A 315 -14.31 0.83 12.97
N PRO A 316 -13.34 1.30 13.78
CA PRO A 316 -13.07 2.72 13.95
C PRO A 316 -12.16 3.30 12.84
N PHE A 317 -12.53 3.14 11.57
CA PHE A 317 -11.77 3.68 10.44
C PHE A 317 -11.59 5.19 10.49
N ARG A 318 -12.50 5.92 11.14
CA ARG A 318 -12.47 7.38 11.26
C ARG A 318 -11.40 7.95 12.19
N ASN A 319 -10.69 7.09 12.93
CA ASN A 319 -9.68 7.54 13.91
C ASN A 319 -8.41 8.13 13.27
N SER A 320 -8.16 7.89 11.97
CA SER A 320 -7.12 8.59 11.21
C SER A 320 -7.47 8.66 9.72
N ALA A 321 -6.89 9.62 9.01
CA ALA A 321 -6.99 9.75 7.56
C ALA A 321 -6.50 8.49 6.84
N LEU A 322 -5.41 7.88 7.33
CA LEU A 322 -4.87 6.62 6.79
C LEU A 322 -5.91 5.51 6.84
N THR A 323 -6.48 5.25 8.02
CA THR A 323 -7.46 4.17 8.18
C THR A 323 -8.70 4.42 7.34
N ARG A 324 -9.17 5.66 7.21
CA ARG A 324 -10.28 5.97 6.31
C ARG A 324 -9.94 5.62 4.86
N LEU A 325 -8.74 5.97 4.38
CA LEU A 325 -8.32 5.65 3.01
C LEU A 325 -8.19 4.14 2.76
N LEU A 326 -7.73 3.39 3.76
CA LEU A 326 -7.56 1.95 3.67
C LEU A 326 -8.86 1.16 3.92
N GLN A 327 -10.00 1.83 4.12
CA GLN A 327 -11.28 1.15 4.39
C GLN A 327 -11.71 0.24 3.23
N ASN A 328 -11.42 0.63 1.98
CA ASN A 328 -11.68 -0.25 0.83
C ASN A 328 -10.72 -1.46 0.82
N SER A 329 -9.47 -1.27 1.25
CA SER A 329 -8.42 -2.30 1.26
C SER A 329 -8.54 -3.30 2.41
N LEU A 330 -9.17 -2.94 3.52
CA LEU A 330 -9.24 -3.76 4.74
C LEU A 330 -10.70 -3.96 5.16
N GLY A 331 -11.24 -5.15 4.95
CA GLY A 331 -12.65 -5.47 5.18
C GLY A 331 -13.61 -4.95 4.10
N GLY A 332 -13.09 -4.30 3.06
CA GLY A 332 -13.86 -3.66 2.00
C GLY A 332 -13.73 -4.34 0.63
N ASN A 333 -14.08 -3.60 -0.41
CA ASN A 333 -13.97 -4.06 -1.80
C ASN A 333 -12.58 -3.77 -2.38
N ALA A 334 -11.63 -4.67 -2.09
CA ALA A 334 -10.37 -4.78 -2.82
C ALA A 334 -9.70 -6.14 -2.57
N ARG A 335 -8.94 -6.64 -3.54
CA ARG A 335 -7.93 -7.68 -3.34
C ARG A 335 -6.70 -7.04 -2.69
N THR A 336 -6.28 -7.50 -1.52
CA THR A 336 -5.22 -6.82 -0.76
C THR A 336 -4.06 -7.73 -0.41
N LEU A 337 -2.86 -7.25 -0.67
CA LEU A 337 -1.58 -7.82 -0.29
C LEU A 337 -0.91 -6.93 0.75
N LEU A 338 -0.52 -7.51 1.88
CA LEU A 338 0.36 -6.88 2.86
C LEU A 338 1.77 -7.47 2.73
N ILE A 339 2.76 -6.64 2.39
CA ILE A 339 4.18 -6.97 2.45
C ILE A 339 4.75 -6.41 3.75
N ALA A 340 5.04 -7.29 4.70
CA ALA A 340 5.64 -6.94 5.98
C ALA A 340 7.16 -7.09 5.92
N CYS A 341 7.86 -5.95 5.90
CA CYS A 341 9.32 -5.85 5.83
C CYS A 341 9.93 -5.93 7.23
N ILE A 342 10.87 -6.85 7.44
CA ILE A 342 11.59 -7.03 8.71
C ILE A 342 13.11 -6.97 8.55
N SER A 343 13.80 -6.73 9.66
CA SER A 343 15.26 -6.70 9.72
C SER A 343 15.78 -7.97 10.40
N PRO A 344 16.73 -8.71 9.78
CA PRO A 344 17.32 -9.90 10.40
C PRO A 344 18.36 -9.59 11.49
N THR A 345 18.56 -8.32 11.83
CA THR A 345 19.55 -7.89 12.83
C THR A 345 19.03 -8.10 14.26
N ALA A 346 19.87 -8.61 15.16
CA ALA A 346 19.51 -8.86 16.56
C ALA A 346 18.90 -7.64 17.28
N SER A 347 19.43 -6.43 17.05
CA SER A 347 18.90 -5.19 17.63
C SER A 347 17.47 -4.83 17.16
N CYS A 348 16.96 -5.50 16.13
CA CYS A 348 15.64 -5.29 15.56
C CYS A 348 14.64 -6.42 15.91
N VAL A 349 15.00 -7.37 16.78
CA VAL A 349 14.14 -8.53 17.11
C VAL A 349 12.77 -8.10 17.64
N SER A 350 12.72 -7.18 18.60
CA SER A 350 11.47 -6.71 19.21
C SER A 350 10.50 -6.06 18.18
N GLU A 351 11.04 -5.25 17.28
CA GLU A 351 10.26 -4.58 16.23
C GLU A 351 9.87 -5.54 15.09
N SER A 352 10.75 -6.48 14.75
CA SER A 352 10.44 -7.56 13.79
C SER A 352 9.35 -8.48 14.33
N LEU A 353 9.40 -8.85 15.61
CA LEU A 353 8.34 -9.62 16.27
C LEU A 353 7.01 -8.88 16.28
N SER A 354 7.02 -7.56 16.55
CA SER A 354 5.83 -6.72 16.49
C SER A 354 5.24 -6.68 15.08
N THR A 355 6.09 -6.59 14.06
CA THR A 355 5.70 -6.65 12.65
C THR A 355 5.08 -8.00 12.27
N LEU A 356 5.69 -9.12 12.68
CA LEU A 356 5.17 -10.46 12.41
C LEU A 356 3.80 -10.68 13.08
N ARG A 357 3.61 -10.23 14.33
CA ARG A 357 2.32 -10.28 15.04
C ARG A 357 1.25 -9.41 14.38
N PHE A 358 1.63 -8.25 13.85
CA PHE A 358 0.72 -7.40 13.07
C PHE A 358 0.28 -8.13 11.78
N ALA A 359 1.24 -8.65 11.02
CA ALA A 359 1.00 -9.37 9.77
C ALA A 359 0.14 -10.62 9.99
N ALA A 360 0.38 -11.38 11.07
CA ALA A 360 -0.39 -12.57 11.40
C ALA A 360 -1.88 -12.26 11.68
N ARG A 361 -2.17 -11.10 12.30
CA ARG A 361 -3.56 -10.63 12.48
C ARG A 361 -4.16 -10.14 11.18
N ALA A 362 -3.41 -9.38 10.38
CA ALA A 362 -3.89 -8.87 9.09
C ALA A 362 -4.32 -10.00 8.14
N LYS A 363 -3.60 -11.14 8.15
CA LYS A 363 -3.94 -12.34 7.36
C LYS A 363 -5.34 -12.90 7.62
N LEU A 364 -5.92 -12.61 8.79
CA LEU A 364 -7.25 -13.09 9.19
C LEU A 364 -8.39 -12.16 8.73
N ILE A 365 -8.08 -11.02 8.10
CA ILE A 365 -9.07 -10.10 7.56
C ILE A 365 -9.68 -10.70 6.29
N GLN A 366 -11.00 -10.69 6.24
CA GLN A 366 -11.79 -11.04 5.06
C GLN A 366 -12.26 -9.77 4.35
N ASN A 367 -11.86 -9.61 3.11
CA ASN A 367 -12.34 -8.59 2.18
C ASN A 367 -13.53 -9.13 1.36
N ARG A 368 -14.14 -8.25 0.56
CA ARG A 368 -15.25 -8.58 -0.35
C ARG A 368 -14.98 -8.01 -1.74
N PRO A 369 -13.97 -8.53 -2.46
CA PRO A 369 -13.56 -8.03 -3.76
C PRO A 369 -14.65 -8.27 -4.81
N ARG A 370 -15.05 -7.22 -5.52
CA ARG A 370 -16.08 -7.21 -6.56
C ARG A 370 -15.67 -6.34 -7.72
N VAL A 371 -16.07 -6.73 -8.94
CA VAL A 371 -15.81 -5.95 -10.14
C VAL A 371 -16.86 -4.86 -10.27
N TYR A 372 -16.40 -3.62 -10.45
CA TYR A 372 -17.28 -2.50 -10.74
C TYR A 372 -17.71 -2.56 -12.22
N ALA A 373 -19.01 -2.69 -12.46
CA ALA A 373 -19.62 -2.53 -13.78
C ALA A 373 -20.70 -1.44 -13.70
N ASP A 374 -20.55 -0.37 -14.50
CA ASP A 374 -21.51 0.74 -14.51
C ASP A 374 -21.93 1.15 -15.93
N PRO A 375 -23.21 0.95 -16.29
CA PRO A 375 -23.80 1.40 -17.55
C PRO A 375 -23.68 2.91 -17.80
N LYS A 376 -23.56 3.73 -16.74
CA LYS A 376 -23.53 5.20 -16.85
C LYS A 376 -22.15 5.76 -17.21
N MET A 377 -21.10 4.93 -17.20
CA MET A 377 -19.76 5.35 -17.64
C MET A 377 -19.59 5.35 -19.18
N ALA A 378 -20.67 5.19 -19.95
CA ALA A 378 -20.68 5.15 -21.42
C ALA A 378 -20.06 6.36 -22.18
N ARG A 379 -19.54 7.38 -21.50
CA ARG A 379 -18.89 8.55 -22.12
C ARG A 379 -17.56 8.89 -21.44
N ILE A 380 -16.55 8.04 -21.63
CA ILE A 380 -15.16 8.28 -21.19
C ILE A 380 -14.46 9.30 -22.12
N ALA A 381 -14.78 9.29 -23.42
CA ALA A 381 -14.14 10.11 -24.47
C ALA A 381 -14.31 11.65 -24.40
N GLN A 382 -15.24 12.22 -23.62
CA GLN A 382 -15.50 13.67 -23.66
C GLN A 382 -14.75 14.50 -22.60
N VAL A 383 -14.01 13.88 -21.68
CA VAL A 383 -13.43 14.58 -20.51
C VAL A 383 -11.89 14.63 -20.53
N GLY A 384 -11.25 14.26 -21.64
CA GLY A 384 -9.80 14.25 -21.82
C GLY A 384 -9.05 15.58 -21.62
N HIS A 385 -9.73 16.68 -21.26
CA HIS A 385 -9.11 17.99 -21.03
C HIS A 385 -9.55 18.71 -19.75
N VAL A 386 -10.38 18.12 -18.89
CA VAL A 386 -10.81 18.78 -17.66
C VAL A 386 -10.59 17.85 -16.48
N CYS A 387 -9.85 18.33 -15.49
CA CYS A 387 -9.71 17.72 -14.17
C CYS A 387 -11.01 16.98 -13.79
N LEU A 388 -10.92 15.65 -13.60
CA LEU A 388 -12.02 14.83 -13.11
C LEU A 388 -12.30 15.18 -11.64
N VAL A 389 -12.87 16.36 -11.42
CA VAL A 389 -13.65 16.68 -10.23
C VAL A 389 -15.02 16.02 -10.48
N PRO A 390 -15.51 15.13 -9.61
CA PRO A 390 -16.87 14.62 -9.77
C PRO A 390 -17.82 15.81 -9.82
N PRO A 391 -18.83 15.82 -10.72
CA PRO A 391 -19.77 16.92 -10.81
C PRO A 391 -20.34 17.17 -9.41
N ALA A 392 -20.29 18.43 -8.96
CA ALA A 392 -20.98 18.84 -7.76
C ALA A 392 -22.47 18.65 -8.03
N TRP A 393 -23.06 17.58 -7.50
CA TRP A 393 -24.51 17.42 -7.50
C TRP A 393 -25.07 18.56 -6.63
N SER A 394 -25.77 19.49 -7.28
CA SER A 394 -26.56 20.53 -6.61
C SER A 394 -27.76 19.87 -5.92
N PRO A 395 -28.24 20.44 -4.79
CA PRO A 395 -29.09 19.75 -3.82
C PRO A 395 -30.43 19.25 -4.36
#